data_AF-A0A3D5WNT8-F1
#
_entry.id   AF-A0A3D5WNT8-F1
#
_cell.length_a   1.000
_cell.length_b   1.000
_cell.length_c   1.000
_cell.angle_alpha   90.00
_cell.angle_beta   90.00
_cell.angle_gamma   90.00
#
_symmetry.space_group_name_H-M   'P 1'
#
loop_
_entity.id
_entity.type
_entity.pdbx_description
1 polymer ?
#
loop_
_entity_poly.entity_id
_entity_poly.type
_entity_poly.pdbx_seq_one_letter_code
_entity_poly.pdbx_strand_id
1 'polypeptide(L)'
;WDDIPEDDTEETDSSDPWDAVDEQEAGTTEKEDDSADGGVVFGKYPMQYLDKMTALCKRNNIQLVLIKAPSLAPQWYDSEDAQVVEYAKKNKLPYINFYELLKETGIDYETDTYDGGLHMNLSGAEKLSKYLGNVLVKDYGIKDHRGDKTLAKVYDEKCRIHDNMIRAQQKELDRYGEIRSY
;
A
#
# COMPACT_ATOMS: atom_id res chain seq x y z
N TRP A 1 9.61 -12.87 -26.02
CA TRP A 1 10.20 -12.89 -24.68
C TRP A 1 11.61 -13.46 -24.68
N ASP A 2 12.17 -13.74 -25.87
CA ASP A 2 13.58 -14.04 -26.05
C ASP A 2 14.16 -12.89 -26.89
N ASP A 3 15.31 -12.35 -26.48
CA ASP A 3 16.13 -11.30 -27.12
C ASP A 3 16.12 -9.92 -26.45
N ILE A 4 16.63 -9.85 -25.21
CA ILE A 4 17.33 -8.67 -24.70
C ILE A 4 18.78 -9.12 -24.37
N PRO A 5 19.83 -8.47 -24.91
CA PRO A 5 21.21 -8.85 -24.63
C PRO A 5 21.60 -8.48 -23.19
N GLU A 6 22.29 -9.39 -22.50
CA GLU A 6 22.94 -9.15 -21.21
C GLU A 6 24.14 -8.20 -21.43
N ASP A 7 24.10 -7.04 -20.80
CA ASP A 7 25.21 -6.08 -20.72
C ASP A 7 25.94 -6.33 -19.40
N ASP A 8 27.01 -7.13 -19.47
CA ASP A 8 27.95 -7.37 -18.37
C ASP A 8 28.85 -6.14 -18.19
N THR A 9 28.34 -5.13 -17.50
CA THR A 9 29.18 -4.12 -16.86
C THR A 9 28.99 -4.19 -15.35
N GLU A 10 29.94 -4.83 -14.68
CA GLU A 10 30.12 -4.74 -13.23
C GLU A 10 30.41 -3.27 -12.85
N GLU A 11 29.38 -2.51 -12.45
CA GLU A 11 29.57 -1.33 -11.62
C GLU A 11 29.75 -1.78 -10.16
N THR A 12 31.01 -1.82 -9.75
CA THR A 12 31.42 -2.00 -8.37
C THR A 12 31.14 -0.75 -7.54
N ASP A 13 30.65 -0.97 -6.32
CA ASP A 13 30.56 -0.04 -5.19
C ASP A 13 29.32 0.87 -5.12
N SER A 14 28.16 0.25 -4.89
CA SER A 14 27.04 0.89 -4.22
C SER A 14 26.89 0.24 -2.84
N SER A 15 27.48 0.86 -1.81
CA SER A 15 27.18 0.52 -0.43
C SER A 15 25.67 0.48 -0.24
N ASP A 16 25.11 -0.66 0.19
CA ASP A 16 23.68 -0.79 0.40
C ASP A 16 23.26 0.27 1.44
N PRO A 17 22.37 1.24 1.08
CA PRO A 17 21.92 2.27 2.02
C PRO A 17 21.19 1.70 3.24
N TRP A 18 20.90 0.39 3.26
CA TRP A 18 20.32 -0.34 4.39
C TRP A 18 21.34 -0.88 5.40
N ASP A 19 22.64 -0.90 5.08
CA ASP A 19 23.69 -1.45 5.96
C ASP A 19 24.01 -0.54 7.16
N ALA A 20 23.68 0.76 7.09
CA ALA A 20 24.09 1.75 8.08
C ALA A 20 23.14 1.90 9.29
N VAL A 21 22.31 0.90 9.62
CA VAL A 21 21.41 0.96 10.79
C VAL A 21 21.85 -0.07 11.83
N ASP A 22 22.60 0.42 12.82
CA ASP A 22 23.19 -0.35 13.93
C ASP A 22 22.28 -1.46 14.46
N GLU A 23 22.78 -2.70 14.38
CA GLU A 23 22.27 -3.86 15.09
C GLU A 23 22.59 -3.73 16.58
N GLN A 24 21.73 -3.05 17.34
CA GLN A 24 21.69 -3.24 18.79
C GLN A 24 20.64 -4.29 19.16
N GLU A 25 21.16 -5.32 19.82
CA GLU A 25 20.55 -6.59 20.22
C GLU A 25 19.07 -6.53 20.59
N ALA A 26 18.24 -7.17 19.76
CA ALA A 26 16.88 -7.54 20.12
C ALA A 26 16.87 -8.99 20.60
N GLY A 27 16.96 -9.16 21.93
CA GLY A 27 16.79 -10.43 22.63
C GLY A 27 15.50 -11.15 22.19
N THR A 28 15.63 -12.43 21.91
CA THR A 28 14.54 -13.33 21.53
C THR A 28 13.60 -13.53 22.71
N THR A 29 12.37 -13.03 22.59
CA THR A 29 11.23 -13.57 23.34
C THR A 29 10.14 -13.88 22.33
N GLU A 30 10.05 -15.15 21.94
CA GLU A 30 8.82 -15.69 21.34
C GLU A 30 7.77 -15.66 22.45
N LYS A 31 6.79 -14.76 22.34
CA LYS A 31 5.59 -14.78 23.17
C LYS A 31 4.49 -15.46 22.35
N GLU A 32 3.92 -16.52 22.92
CA GLU A 32 2.74 -17.17 22.37
C GLU A 32 1.56 -16.18 22.32
N ASP A 33 0.83 -16.27 21.21
CA ASP A 33 -0.31 -15.45 20.78
C ASP A 33 -1.58 -15.81 21.56
N ASP A 34 -1.98 -14.98 22.51
CA ASP A 34 -3.27 -15.08 23.20
C ASP A 34 -4.07 -13.78 23.06
N SER A 35 -4.27 -13.29 21.83
CA SER A 35 -5.25 -12.23 21.61
C SER A 35 -6.67 -12.79 21.81
N ALA A 36 -7.54 -12.02 22.48
CA ALA A 36 -8.89 -12.47 22.81
C ALA A 36 -9.79 -12.66 21.57
N ASP A 37 -9.41 -12.09 20.42
CA ASP A 37 -10.14 -12.14 19.15
C ASP A 37 -9.53 -13.13 18.14
N GLY A 38 -8.43 -13.80 18.47
CA GLY A 38 -7.75 -14.75 17.59
C GLY A 38 -6.81 -14.11 16.55
N GLY A 39 -6.56 -12.80 16.64
CA GLY A 39 -5.50 -12.14 15.90
C GLY A 39 -4.10 -12.48 16.43
N VAL A 40 -3.07 -12.02 15.71
CA VAL A 40 -1.68 -12.32 16.02
C VAL A 40 -0.88 -11.07 16.36
N VAL A 41 0.16 -11.25 17.16
CA VAL A 41 1.18 -10.22 17.37
C VAL A 41 2.09 -10.17 16.14
N PHE A 42 2.34 -8.97 15.62
CA PHE A 42 3.25 -8.84 14.49
C PHE A 42 4.65 -9.33 14.86
N GLY A 43 5.19 -10.19 13.99
CA GLY A 43 6.52 -10.74 14.18
C GLY A 43 7.61 -9.67 14.23
N LYS A 44 8.77 -10.08 14.77
CA LYS A 44 9.96 -9.22 14.92
C LYS A 44 10.36 -8.52 13.61
N TYR A 45 10.39 -9.24 12.48
CA TYR A 45 10.89 -8.68 11.22
C TYR A 45 9.97 -7.59 10.63
N PRO A 46 8.64 -7.80 10.47
CA PRO A 46 7.75 -6.72 10.04
C PRO A 46 7.88 -5.45 10.88
N MET A 47 7.91 -5.59 12.21
CA MET A 47 8.04 -4.45 13.11
C MET A 47 9.40 -3.76 13.01
N GLN A 48 10.49 -4.51 12.83
CA GLN A 48 11.81 -3.95 12.57
C GLN A 48 11.87 -3.14 11.27
N TYR A 49 11.26 -3.63 10.20
CA TYR A 49 11.21 -2.86 8.94
C TYR A 49 10.32 -1.61 9.06
N LEU A 50 9.22 -1.68 9.81
CA LEU A 50 8.40 -0.52 10.11
C LEU A 50 9.19 0.55 10.90
N ASP A 51 10.02 0.14 11.85
CA ASP A 51 10.95 1.02 12.56
C ASP A 51 11.99 1.64 11.63
N LYS A 52 12.61 0.85 10.74
CA LYS A 52 13.57 1.34 9.75
C LYS A 52 12.93 2.38 8.81
N MET A 53 11.73 2.10 8.28
CA MET A 53 10.98 3.03 7.42
C MET A 53 10.65 4.33 8.18
N THR A 54 10.14 4.20 9.40
CA THR A 54 9.79 5.35 10.26
C THR A 54 11.02 6.22 10.55
N ALA A 55 12.15 5.61 10.90
CA ALA A 55 13.40 6.32 11.17
C ALA A 55 13.94 7.01 9.91
N LEU A 56 13.91 6.34 8.77
CA LEU A 56 14.35 6.90 7.50
C LEU A 56 13.51 8.12 7.10
N CYS A 57 12.18 8.03 7.20
CA CYS A 57 11.30 9.16 6.91
C CYS A 57 11.58 10.35 7.84
N LYS A 58 11.75 10.11 9.14
CA LYS A 58 12.09 11.16 10.12
C LYS A 58 13.43 11.85 9.80
N ARG A 59 14.48 11.09 9.48
CA ARG A 59 15.80 11.65 9.12
C ARG A 59 15.76 12.51 7.86
N ASN A 60 14.88 12.19 6.92
CA ASN A 60 14.74 12.90 5.65
C ASN A 60 13.63 13.96 5.65
N ASN A 61 13.03 14.26 6.81
CA ASN A 61 11.91 15.20 6.93
C ASN A 61 10.72 14.84 5.99
N ILE A 62 10.41 13.54 5.90
CA ILE A 62 9.28 12.98 5.15
C ILE A 62 8.18 12.60 6.15
N GLN A 63 6.95 13.06 5.91
CA GLN A 63 5.78 12.62 6.67
C GLN A 63 5.38 11.22 6.22
N LEU A 64 5.62 10.22 7.06
CA LEU A 64 5.09 8.88 6.86
C LEU A 64 3.63 8.82 7.31
N VAL A 65 2.76 8.27 6.46
CA VAL A 65 1.34 8.01 6.73
C VAL A 65 1.12 6.51 6.59
N LEU A 66 0.58 5.88 7.62
CA LEU A 66 0.25 4.46 7.59
C LEU A 66 -1.17 4.26 7.05
N ILE A 67 -1.36 3.24 6.23
CA ILE A 67 -2.68 2.87 5.70
C ILE A 67 -2.92 1.38 5.89
N LYS A 68 -4.13 1.00 6.29
CA LYS A 68 -4.63 -0.37 6.14
C LYS A 68 -5.68 -0.37 5.04
N ALA A 69 -5.34 -1.01 3.91
CA ALA A 69 -6.30 -1.27 2.84
C ALA A 69 -7.37 -2.28 3.30
N PRO A 70 -8.62 -2.17 2.84
CA PRO A 70 -9.68 -3.08 3.23
C PRO A 70 -9.55 -4.42 2.48
N SER A 71 -9.78 -5.54 3.17
CA SER A 71 -9.80 -6.89 2.58
C SER A 71 -10.73 -7.83 3.38
N LEU A 72 -11.29 -8.86 2.77
CA LEU A 72 -12.07 -9.88 3.49
C LEU A 72 -11.21 -11.02 4.03
N ALA A 73 -10.08 -11.30 3.37
CA ALA A 73 -9.13 -12.33 3.76
C ALA A 73 -7.69 -11.83 3.58
N PRO A 74 -6.72 -12.34 4.36
CA PRO A 74 -6.96 -12.82 5.72
C PRO A 74 -7.71 -11.75 6.53
N GLN A 75 -8.50 -12.18 7.52
CA GLN A 75 -9.23 -11.27 8.38
C GLN A 75 -8.24 -10.32 9.07
N TRP A 76 -8.60 -9.04 9.17
CA TRP A 76 -7.90 -8.05 9.99
C TRP A 76 -8.57 -8.01 11.36
N TYR A 77 -7.83 -8.40 12.39
CA TYR A 77 -8.32 -8.51 13.76
C TYR A 77 -8.16 -7.19 14.52
N ASP A 78 -8.99 -6.98 15.54
CA ASP A 78 -8.94 -5.77 16.37
C ASP A 78 -7.60 -5.69 17.14
N SER A 79 -7.05 -6.84 17.53
CA SER A 79 -5.72 -6.93 18.16
C SER A 79 -4.57 -6.55 17.22
N GLU A 80 -4.68 -6.85 15.93
CA GLU A 80 -3.73 -6.40 14.91
C GLU A 80 -3.84 -4.89 14.68
N ASP A 81 -5.07 -4.38 14.56
CA ASP A 81 -5.30 -2.93 14.42
C ASP A 81 -4.77 -2.15 15.64
N ALA A 82 -5.05 -2.64 16.85
CA ALA A 82 -4.60 -2.02 18.09
C ALA A 82 -3.06 -1.87 18.14
N GLN A 83 -2.31 -2.85 17.62
CA GLN A 83 -0.85 -2.76 17.52
C GLN A 83 -0.41 -1.64 16.58
N VAL A 84 -1.07 -1.47 15.43
CA VAL A 84 -0.76 -0.38 14.49
C VAL A 84 -1.14 0.98 15.10
N VAL A 85 -2.29 1.07 15.77
CA VAL A 85 -2.73 2.29 16.47
C VAL A 85 -1.74 2.68 17.56
N GLU A 86 -1.28 1.74 18.37
CA GLU A 86 -0.28 1.99 19.42
C GLU A 86 1.05 2.45 18.80
N TYR A 87 1.51 1.75 17.76
CA TYR A 87 2.73 2.09 17.04
C TYR A 87 2.68 3.51 16.45
N ALA A 88 1.57 3.83 15.76
CA ALA A 88 1.34 5.13 15.16
C ALA A 88 1.32 6.24 16.22
N LYS A 89 0.61 6.03 17.33
CA LYS A 89 0.57 6.97 18.46
C LYS A 89 1.96 7.20 19.07
N LYS A 90 2.71 6.14 19.34
CA LYS A 90 4.09 6.22 19.88
C LYS A 90 5.01 7.03 18.97
N ASN A 91 4.89 6.83 17.67
CA ASN A 91 5.74 7.47 16.66
C ASN A 91 5.20 8.80 16.12
N LYS A 92 4.02 9.24 16.57
CA LYS A 92 3.30 10.43 16.08
C LYS A 92 3.04 10.36 14.56
N LEU A 93 2.66 9.18 14.09
CA LEU A 93 2.31 8.93 12.70
C LEU A 93 0.79 9.00 12.52
N PRO A 94 0.29 9.61 11.43
CA PRO A 94 -1.07 9.41 11.00
C PRO A 94 -1.30 7.96 10.56
N TYR A 95 -2.49 7.44 10.85
CA TYR A 95 -2.94 6.12 10.44
C TYR A 95 -4.36 6.20 9.89
N ILE A 96 -4.59 5.61 8.72
CA ILE A 96 -5.89 5.53 8.06
C ILE A 96 -6.25 4.06 7.92
N ASN A 97 -7.27 3.61 8.65
CA ASN A 97 -7.83 2.29 8.49
C ASN A 97 -9.07 2.34 7.58
N PHE A 98 -8.99 1.78 6.37
CA PHE A 98 -10.10 1.82 5.43
C PHE A 98 -11.27 0.89 5.79
N TYR A 99 -11.12 -0.03 6.75
CA TYR A 99 -12.28 -0.78 7.27
C TYR A 99 -13.29 0.15 7.95
N GLU A 100 -12.82 1.23 8.58
CA GLU A 100 -13.69 2.23 9.20
C GLU A 100 -14.36 3.16 8.17
N LEU A 101 -13.95 3.07 6.90
CA LEU A 101 -14.31 4.00 5.82
C LEU A 101 -15.05 3.31 4.66
N LEU A 102 -15.51 2.07 4.84
CA LEU A 102 -16.18 1.30 3.79
C LEU A 102 -17.43 1.99 3.26
N LYS A 103 -18.18 2.66 4.15
CA LYS A 103 -19.38 3.40 3.77
C LYS A 103 -19.05 4.65 2.95
N GLU A 104 -18.01 5.38 3.33
CA GLU A 104 -17.55 6.62 2.71
C GLU A 104 -16.89 6.35 1.35
N THR A 105 -16.17 5.24 1.25
CA THR A 105 -15.50 4.82 0.02
C THR A 105 -16.46 4.13 -0.95
N GLY A 106 -17.56 3.54 -0.45
CA GLY A 106 -18.54 2.83 -1.27
C GLY A 106 -17.97 1.56 -1.91
N ILE A 107 -17.01 0.92 -1.23
CA ILE A 107 -16.43 -0.36 -1.66
C ILE A 107 -17.47 -1.46 -1.56
N ASP A 108 -17.63 -2.18 -2.65
CA ASP A 108 -18.43 -3.39 -2.79
C ASP A 108 -17.50 -4.54 -3.15
N TYR A 109 -17.24 -5.43 -2.19
CA TYR A 109 -16.29 -6.52 -2.39
C TYR A 109 -16.67 -7.47 -3.53
N GLU A 110 -17.94 -7.56 -3.92
CA GLU A 110 -18.37 -8.40 -5.05
C GLU A 110 -17.95 -7.82 -6.41
N THR A 111 -17.87 -6.49 -6.52
CA THR A 111 -17.62 -5.81 -7.79
C THR A 111 -16.30 -5.05 -7.84
N ASP A 112 -15.66 -4.80 -6.70
CA ASP A 112 -14.46 -3.98 -6.55
C ASP A 112 -13.20 -4.78 -6.21
N THR A 113 -13.24 -6.12 -6.26
CA THR A 113 -12.07 -6.98 -6.05
C THR A 113 -11.85 -7.95 -7.21
N TYR A 114 -10.62 -8.45 -7.38
CA TYR A 114 -10.32 -9.47 -8.38
C TYR A 114 -10.68 -10.89 -7.90
N ASP A 115 -10.62 -11.10 -6.59
CA ASP A 115 -10.50 -12.42 -5.97
C ASP A 115 -11.43 -12.57 -4.76
N GLY A 116 -12.63 -11.97 -4.85
CA GLY A 116 -13.70 -12.17 -3.87
C GLY A 116 -13.42 -11.53 -2.51
N GLY A 117 -12.67 -10.43 -2.50
CA GLY A 117 -12.48 -9.58 -1.33
C GLY A 117 -11.04 -9.36 -0.90
N LEU A 118 -10.04 -10.00 -1.52
CA LEU A 118 -8.66 -9.95 -1.05
C LEU A 118 -7.89 -8.75 -1.66
N HIS A 119 -7.85 -8.64 -2.99
CA HIS A 119 -7.19 -7.55 -3.71
C HIS A 119 -8.20 -6.69 -4.47
N MET A 120 -8.10 -5.38 -4.29
CA MET A 120 -8.91 -4.42 -5.05
C MET A 120 -8.66 -4.58 -6.55
N ASN A 121 -9.74 -4.60 -7.32
CA ASN A 121 -9.66 -4.44 -8.76
C ASN A 121 -9.56 -2.95 -9.12
N LEU A 122 -9.60 -2.66 -10.42
CA LEU A 122 -9.47 -1.29 -10.90
C LEU A 122 -10.52 -0.35 -10.30
N SER A 123 -11.79 -0.76 -10.26
CA SER A 123 -12.90 0.03 -9.68
C SER A 123 -12.68 0.29 -8.19
N GLY A 124 -12.30 -0.73 -7.41
CA GLY A 124 -12.01 -0.59 -5.98
C GLY A 124 -10.82 0.34 -5.73
N ALA A 125 -9.75 0.18 -6.50
CA ALA A 125 -8.56 1.02 -6.41
C ALA A 125 -8.87 2.48 -6.75
N GLU A 126 -9.74 2.76 -7.72
CA GLU A 126 -10.19 4.13 -8.02
C GLU A 126 -10.95 4.76 -6.85
N LYS A 127 -11.88 4.03 -6.23
CA LYS A 127 -12.66 4.50 -5.08
C LYS A 127 -11.76 4.84 -3.89
N LEU A 128 -10.85 3.93 -3.53
CA LEU A 128 -9.88 4.15 -2.45
C LEU A 128 -8.94 5.32 -2.77
N SER A 129 -8.38 5.36 -3.98
CA SER A 129 -7.44 6.39 -4.39
C SER A 129 -8.08 7.78 -4.43
N LYS A 130 -9.36 7.88 -4.81
CA LYS A 130 -10.12 9.14 -4.76
C LYS A 130 -10.30 9.63 -3.33
N TYR A 131 -10.66 8.73 -2.40
CA TYR A 131 -10.77 9.09 -0.99
C TYR A 131 -9.42 9.54 -0.42
N LEU A 132 -8.37 8.73 -0.64
CA LEU A 132 -7.02 9.03 -0.17
C LEU A 132 -6.50 10.35 -0.76
N GLY A 133 -6.71 10.59 -2.06
CA GLY A 133 -6.31 11.83 -2.72
C GLY A 133 -6.96 13.06 -2.09
N ASN A 134 -8.23 12.98 -1.70
CA ASN A 134 -8.91 14.07 -0.99
C ASN A 134 -8.30 14.32 0.40
N VAL A 135 -7.97 13.26 1.13
CA VAL A 135 -7.27 13.36 2.43
C VAL A 135 -5.90 14.00 2.26
N LEU A 136 -5.11 13.56 1.28
CA LEU A 136 -3.79 14.09 0.99
C LEU A 136 -3.80 15.59 0.63
N VAL A 137 -4.77 16.02 -0.18
CA VAL A 137 -4.92 17.44 -0.51
C VAL A 137 -5.35 18.25 0.70
N LYS A 138 -6.38 17.78 1.45
CA LYS A 138 -6.99 18.52 2.54
C LYS A 138 -6.08 18.62 3.77
N ASP A 139 -5.50 17.51 4.19
CA ASP A 139 -4.85 17.38 5.50
C ASP A 139 -3.32 17.51 5.39
N TYR A 140 -2.75 17.29 4.20
CA TYR A 140 -1.29 17.33 3.98
C TYR A 140 -0.85 18.39 2.96
N GLY A 141 -1.79 19.11 2.35
CA GLY A 141 -1.48 20.23 1.46
C GLY A 141 -0.71 19.84 0.22
N ILE A 142 -0.90 18.61 -0.28
CA ILE A 142 -0.25 18.17 -1.53
C ILE A 142 -0.62 19.14 -2.65
N LYS A 143 0.41 19.68 -3.29
CA LYS A 143 0.27 20.69 -4.34
C LYS A 143 -0.43 20.11 -5.55
N ASP A 144 -1.37 20.87 -6.11
CA ASP A 144 -1.95 20.55 -7.41
C ASP A 144 -0.93 20.84 -8.52
N HIS A 145 -0.60 19.78 -9.27
CA HIS A 145 0.36 19.82 -10.37
C HIS A 145 -0.28 19.77 -11.76
N ARG A 146 -1.60 19.83 -11.88
CA ARG A 146 -2.29 19.74 -13.19
C ARG A 146 -1.89 20.83 -14.20
N GLY A 147 -1.41 21.97 -13.70
CA GLY A 147 -0.89 23.06 -14.55
C GLY A 147 0.53 22.85 -15.08
N ASP A 148 1.28 21.87 -14.56
CA ASP A 148 2.62 21.53 -15.04
C ASP A 148 2.51 20.71 -16.33
N LYS A 149 2.98 21.28 -17.45
CA LYS A 149 2.85 20.64 -18.78
C LYS A 149 3.63 19.32 -18.89
N THR A 150 4.77 19.20 -18.19
CA THR A 150 5.59 17.99 -18.23
C THR A 150 4.88 16.88 -17.47
N LEU A 151 4.39 17.18 -16.27
CA LEU A 151 3.65 16.20 -15.46
C LEU A 151 2.30 15.85 -16.09
N ALA A 152 1.59 16.83 -16.68
CA ALA A 152 0.33 16.58 -17.39
C ALA A 152 0.53 15.60 -18.55
N LYS A 153 1.63 15.70 -19.31
CA LYS A 153 1.91 14.75 -20.39
C LYS A 153 2.12 13.32 -19.87
N VAL A 154 2.85 13.16 -18.77
CA VAL A 154 3.04 11.86 -18.11
C VAL A 154 1.72 11.33 -17.58
N TYR A 155 0.91 12.19 -16.96
CA TYR A 155 -0.40 11.82 -16.44
C TYR A 155 -1.36 11.38 -17.56
N ASP A 156 -1.40 12.09 -18.69
CA ASP A 156 -2.21 11.70 -19.86
C ASP A 156 -1.83 10.31 -20.39
N GLU A 157 -0.54 9.95 -20.35
CA GLU A 157 -0.10 8.60 -20.70
C GLU A 157 -0.63 7.56 -19.71
N LYS A 158 -0.57 7.84 -18.40
CA LYS A 158 -1.13 6.96 -17.37
C LYS A 158 -2.65 6.81 -17.51
N CYS A 159 -3.37 7.90 -17.83
CA CYS A 159 -4.80 7.84 -18.13
C CYS A 159 -5.10 6.95 -19.34
N ARG A 160 -4.30 7.01 -20.41
CA ARG A 160 -4.48 6.11 -21.56
C ARG A 160 -4.27 4.64 -21.21
N ILE A 161 -3.26 4.33 -20.40
CA ILE A 161 -3.02 2.96 -19.90
C ILE A 161 -4.20 2.49 -19.06
N HIS A 162 -4.64 3.32 -18.11
CA HIS A 162 -5.80 3.06 -17.28
C HIS A 162 -7.08 2.79 -18.09
N ASP A 163 -7.40 3.65 -19.05
CA ASP A 163 -8.58 3.50 -19.91
C ASP A 163 -8.50 2.26 -20.81
N ASN A 164 -7.29 1.88 -21.24
CA ASN A 164 -7.06 0.64 -21.96
C ASN A 164 -7.33 -0.58 -21.08
N MET A 165 -6.92 -0.54 -19.80
CA MET A 165 -7.20 -1.60 -18.83
C MET A 165 -8.70 -1.74 -18.57
N ILE A 166 -9.44 -0.63 -18.38
CA ILE A 166 -10.90 -0.65 -18.27
C ILE A 166 -11.50 -1.38 -19.48
N ARG A 167 -11.14 -0.96 -20.69
CA ARG A 167 -11.67 -1.55 -21.93
C ARG A 167 -11.31 -3.03 -22.07
N ALA A 168 -10.13 -3.44 -21.63
CA ALA A 168 -9.70 -4.83 -21.68
C ALA A 168 -10.50 -5.69 -20.71
N GLN A 169 -10.62 -5.26 -19.45
CA GLN A 169 -11.39 -5.96 -18.42
C GLN A 169 -12.88 -6.05 -18.79
N GLN A 170 -13.48 -4.97 -19.29
CA GLN A 170 -14.86 -5.00 -19.75
C GLN A 170 -15.08 -6.03 -20.87
N LYS A 171 -14.14 -6.14 -21.82
CA LYS A 171 -14.24 -7.16 -22.89
C LYS A 171 -14.15 -8.59 -22.35
N GLU A 172 -13.39 -8.83 -21.29
CA GLU A 172 -13.33 -10.14 -20.64
C GLU A 172 -14.62 -10.45 -19.89
N LEU A 173 -15.16 -9.49 -19.14
CA LEU A 173 -16.45 -9.61 -18.48
C LEU A 173 -17.57 -9.90 -19.50
N ASP A 174 -17.63 -9.16 -20.60
CA ASP A 174 -18.62 -9.36 -21.66
C ASP A 174 -18.50 -10.75 -22.33
N ARG A 175 -17.27 -11.29 -22.42
CA ARG A 175 -16.97 -12.55 -23.13
C ARG A 175 -17.04 -13.79 -22.25
N TYR A 176 -16.60 -13.69 -21.00
CA TYR A 176 -16.40 -14.82 -20.09
C TYR A 176 -17.23 -14.73 -18.80
N GLY A 177 -17.80 -13.56 -18.49
CA GLY A 177 -18.48 -13.30 -17.21
C GLY A 177 -17.54 -13.06 -16.03
N GLU A 178 -16.23 -13.06 -16.26
CA GLU A 178 -15.17 -12.88 -15.26
C GLU A 178 -13.90 -12.29 -15.91
N ILE A 179 -13.01 -11.69 -15.10
CA ILE A 179 -11.69 -11.23 -15.53
C ILE A 179 -10.70 -12.39 -15.42
N ARG A 180 -9.86 -12.63 -16.45
CA ARG A 180 -8.95 -13.78 -16.53
C ARG A 180 -7.47 -13.45 -16.75
N SER A 181 -7.16 -12.32 -17.38
CA SER A 181 -5.79 -12.01 -17.82
C SER A 181 -5.01 -11.08 -16.88
N TYR A 182 -5.48 -10.88 -15.64
CA TYR A 182 -4.93 -9.92 -14.68
C TYR A 182 -4.78 -10.52 -13.28
#